data_AF-A0A345I0D2-F1
#
_entry.id   AF-A0A345I0D2-F1
#
_cell.length_a   1.000
_cell.length_b   1.000
_cell.length_c   1.000
_cell.angle_alpha   90.00
_cell.angle_beta   90.00
_cell.angle_gamma   90.00
#
_symmetry.space_group_name_H-M   'P 1'
#
loop_
_entity.id
_entity.type
_entity.pdbx_description
1 polymer ?
#
loop_
_entity_poly.entity_id
_entity_poly.type
_entity_poly.pdbx_seq_one_letter_code
_entity_poly.pdbx_strand_id
1 'polypeptide(L)'
;MYVCSCFGITETQVREHAAGGACTPRQIASASKAGTDCGSCVRRIQSLLGRGGCPRRELLSETLAGASETAVQAVQAVQDLPEAA
;
A
#
# COMPACT_ATOMS: atom_id res chain seq x y z
N MET A 1 16.86 -16.47 -3.78
CA MET A 1 16.72 -17.12 -2.45
C MET A 1 15.25 -17.46 -2.19
N TYR A 2 14.93 -18.44 -1.36
CA TYR A 2 13.54 -18.67 -0.91
C TYR A 2 13.10 -17.63 0.11
N VAL A 3 11.87 -17.13 -0.06
CA VAL A 3 11.20 -16.21 0.86
C VAL A 3 10.17 -16.96 1.70
N CYS A 4 9.40 -17.88 1.10
CA CYS A 4 8.45 -18.75 1.80
C CYS A 4 8.84 -20.21 1.63
N SER A 5 9.21 -20.88 2.73
CA SER A 5 9.56 -22.31 2.70
C SER A 5 8.34 -23.21 2.57
N CYS A 6 7.18 -22.84 3.14
CA CYS A 6 5.97 -23.69 3.13
C CYS A 6 5.45 -23.97 1.72
N PHE A 7 5.53 -22.97 0.84
CA PHE A 7 5.03 -23.05 -0.53
C PHE A 7 6.14 -22.94 -1.58
N GLY A 8 7.41 -22.94 -1.16
CA GLY A 8 8.56 -22.86 -2.05
C GLY A 8 8.62 -21.57 -2.88
N ILE A 9 8.19 -20.43 -2.33
CA ILE A 9 8.17 -19.15 -3.05
C ILE A 9 9.52 -18.46 -2.94
N THR A 10 10.07 -18.08 -4.10
CA THR A 10 11.35 -17.40 -4.24
C THR A 10 11.22 -15.89 -4.21
N GLU A 11 12.32 -15.20 -3.93
CA GLU A 11 12.40 -13.75 -4.00
C GLU A 11 12.11 -13.23 -5.41
N THR A 12 12.56 -13.93 -6.44
CA THR A 12 12.29 -13.57 -7.85
C THR A 12 10.79 -13.58 -8.13
N GLN A 13 10.07 -14.63 -7.71
CA GLN A 13 8.62 -14.71 -7.87
C GLN A 13 7.90 -13.59 -7.11
N VAL A 14 8.35 -13.24 -5.90
CA VAL A 14 7.77 -12.10 -5.16
C VAL A 14 7.95 -10.79 -5.94
N ARG A 15 9.12 -10.57 -6.55
CA ARG A 15 9.40 -9.37 -7.38
C ARG A 15 8.60 -9.37 -8.69
N GLU A 16 8.43 -10.52 -9.32
CA GLU A 16 7.60 -10.68 -10.53
C GLU A 16 6.13 -10.35 -10.24
N HIS A 17 5.58 -10.87 -9.15
CA HIS A 17 4.22 -10.52 -8.73
C HIS A 17 4.09 -9.03 -8.39
N ALA A 18 5.09 -8.44 -7.74
CA ALA A 18 5.11 -7.01 -7.46
C ALA A 18 5.12 -6.17 -8.75
N ALA A 19 5.93 -6.56 -9.75
CA ALA A 19 5.96 -5.94 -11.07
C ALA A 19 4.62 -6.12 -11.82
N GLY A 20 3.91 -7.22 -11.57
CA GLY A 20 2.55 -7.46 -12.05
C GLY A 20 1.44 -6.72 -11.28
N GLY A 21 1.79 -5.88 -10.29
CA GLY A 21 0.85 -5.04 -9.54
C GLY A 21 0.45 -5.55 -8.15
N ALA A 22 1.00 -6.68 -7.68
CA ALA A 22 0.78 -7.18 -6.32
C ALA A 22 1.73 -6.49 -5.33
N CYS A 23 1.42 -5.26 -4.95
CA CYS A 23 2.29 -4.43 -4.12
C CYS A 23 1.93 -4.39 -2.62
N THR A 24 1.19 -5.40 -2.15
CA THR A 24 0.99 -5.66 -0.71
C THR A 24 1.22 -7.14 -0.40
N PRO A 25 1.62 -7.50 0.84
CA PRO A 25 1.79 -8.91 1.22
C PRO A 25 0.53 -9.73 1.01
N ARG A 26 -0.65 -9.12 1.19
CA ARG A 26 -1.94 -9.76 0.96
C ARG A 26 -2.18 -10.06 -0.52
N GLN A 27 -1.82 -9.15 -1.42
CA GLN A 27 -1.89 -9.39 -2.86
C GLN A 27 -0.86 -10.44 -3.29
N ILE A 28 0.37 -10.41 -2.74
CA ILE A 28 1.36 -11.46 -2.96
C ILE A 28 0.82 -12.81 -2.50
N ALA A 29 0.17 -12.88 -1.34
CA ALA A 29 -0.47 -14.10 -0.85
C ALA A 29 -1.56 -14.59 -1.81
N SER A 30 -2.40 -13.70 -2.35
CA SER A 30 -3.41 -14.06 -3.35
C SER A 30 -2.80 -14.60 -4.66
N ALA A 31 -1.67 -14.06 -5.09
CA ALA A 31 -1.01 -14.47 -6.34
C ALA A 31 -0.14 -15.73 -6.21
N SER A 32 0.44 -15.96 -5.02
CA SER A 32 1.51 -16.96 -4.82
C SER A 32 1.31 -17.93 -3.66
N LYS A 33 0.25 -17.76 -2.84
CA LYS A 33 0.04 -18.43 -1.54
C LYS A 33 1.07 -18.11 -0.45
N ALA A 34 2.10 -17.29 -0.71
CA ALA A 34 3.08 -16.94 0.31
C ALA A 34 2.40 -16.28 1.53
N GLY A 35 2.70 -16.78 2.73
CA GLY A 35 2.21 -16.21 3.98
C GLY A 35 0.82 -16.65 4.43
N THR A 36 0.20 -17.64 3.78
CA THR A 36 -1.11 -18.19 4.18
C THR A 36 -1.04 -19.40 5.13
N ASP A 37 0.17 -19.84 5.46
CA ASP A 37 0.43 -20.94 6.41
C ASP A 37 1.08 -20.39 7.69
N CYS A 38 2.35 -20.72 7.99
CA CYS A 38 3.00 -20.28 9.24
C CYS A 38 3.28 -18.76 9.32
N GLY A 39 3.15 -18.01 8.22
CA GLY A 39 3.25 -16.55 8.19
C GLY A 39 4.65 -15.93 8.39
N SER A 40 5.70 -16.73 8.67
CA SER A 40 7.06 -16.22 8.95
C SER A 40 7.65 -15.34 7.85
N CYS A 41 7.27 -15.60 6.60
CA CYS A 41 7.73 -14.85 5.42
C CYS A 41 7.08 -13.45 5.26
N VAL A 42 5.98 -13.14 5.96
CA VAL A 42 5.19 -11.92 5.72
C VAL A 42 6.00 -10.64 5.95
N ARG A 43 6.75 -10.56 7.06
CA ARG A 43 7.64 -9.42 7.34
C ARG A 43 8.73 -9.27 6.29
N ARG A 44 9.28 -10.37 5.79
CA ARG A 44 10.29 -10.37 4.74
C ARG A 44 9.71 -9.88 3.41
N ILE A 45 8.52 -10.32 3.05
CA ILE A 45 7.79 -9.84 1.86
C ILE A 45 7.54 -8.34 1.97
N GLN A 46 7.11 -7.83 3.13
CA GLN A 46 6.96 -6.38 3.35
C GLN A 46 8.26 -5.62 3.10
N SER A 47 9.39 -6.12 3.61
CA SER A 47 10.70 -5.49 3.37
C SER A 47 11.10 -5.50 1.90
N LEU A 48 10.80 -6.57 1.16
CA LEU A 48 11.07 -6.66 -0.28
C LEU A 48 10.23 -5.69 -1.11
N LEU A 49 8.98 -5.47 -0.72
CA LEU A 49 8.07 -4.52 -1.37
C LEU A 49 8.39 -3.05 -1.01
N GLY A 50 9.13 -2.81 0.08
CA GLY A 50 9.45 -1.48 0.58
C GLY A 50 8.22 -0.72 1.12
N ARG A 51 8.40 0.55 1.48
CA ARG A 51 7.33 1.40 2.04
C ARG A 51 6.42 2.06 0.99
N GLY A 52 6.63 1.90 -0.31
CA GLY A 52 6.01 2.81 -1.30
C GLY A 52 5.70 2.29 -2.70
N GLY A 53 5.93 1.03 -3.04
CA GLY A 53 5.83 0.56 -4.43
C GLY A 53 4.41 0.30 -4.95
N CYS A 54 3.38 0.95 -4.40
CA CYS A 54 2.00 0.67 -4.82
C CYS A 54 1.34 1.93 -5.37
N PRO A 55 0.73 1.87 -6.58
CA PRO A 55 0.17 3.03 -7.26
C PRO A 55 -0.93 3.71 -6.45
N ARG A 56 -1.55 3.05 -5.46
CA ARG A 56 -2.45 3.73 -4.52
C ARG A 56 -1.75 4.88 -3.76
N ARG A 57 -0.46 4.74 -3.43
CA ARG A 57 0.31 5.78 -2.74
C ARG A 57 0.71 6.90 -3.70
N GLU A 58 1.04 6.58 -4.95
CA GLU A 58 1.24 7.59 -6.01
C GLU A 58 -0.05 8.36 -6.28
N LEU A 59 -1.16 7.66 -6.51
CA LEU A 59 -2.48 8.28 -6.66
C LEU A 59 -2.87 9.11 -5.43
N LEU A 60 -2.58 8.65 -4.20
CA LEU A 60 -2.77 9.46 -3.00
C LEU A 60 -1.85 10.69 -3.01
N SER A 61 -0.59 10.56 -3.42
CA SER A 61 0.37 11.67 -3.46
C SER A 61 0.00 12.70 -4.53
N GLU A 62 -0.51 12.28 -5.69
CA GLU A 62 -1.05 13.14 -6.73
C GLU A 62 -2.32 13.84 -6.24
N THR A 63 -3.19 13.12 -5.53
CA THR A 63 -4.40 13.71 -4.93
C THR A 63 -4.03 14.71 -3.83
N LEU A 64 -3.02 14.42 -3.00
CA LEU A 64 -2.52 15.33 -1.96
C LEU A 64 -1.83 16.56 -2.57
N ALA A 65 -1.09 16.39 -3.67
CA ALA A 65 -0.51 17.51 -4.41
C ALA A 65 -1.59 18.41 -5.04
N GLY A 66 -2.68 17.82 -5.55
CA GLY A 66 -3.82 18.56 -6.14
C GLY A 66 -4.86 19.08 -5.15
N ALA A 67 -4.93 18.56 -3.92
CA ALA A 67 -5.95 18.94 -2.93
C ALA A 67 -5.57 20.16 -2.08
N SER A 68 -4.39 20.73 -2.26
CA SER A 68 -3.88 21.84 -1.43
C SER A 68 -4.72 23.11 -1.56
N GLU A 69 -5.38 23.34 -2.70
CA GLU A 69 -6.22 24.53 -2.91
C GLU A 69 -7.69 24.26 -2.52
N THR A 70 -8.25 23.10 -2.88
CA THR A 70 -9.68 22.82 -2.64
C THR A 70 -10.00 22.43 -1.19
N ALA A 71 -9.07 21.77 -0.48
CA ALA A 71 -9.30 21.36 0.90
C ALA A 71 -9.26 22.53 1.89
N VAL A 72 -8.45 23.56 1.62
CA VAL A 72 -8.37 24.76 2.48
C VAL A 72 -9.68 25.57 2.38
N GLN A 73 -10.25 25.67 1.17
CA GLN A 73 -11.48 26.43 0.94
C GLN A 73 -12.73 25.80 1.59
N ALA A 74 -12.78 24.47 1.70
CA ALA A 74 -13.85 23.77 2.41
C ALA A 74 -13.78 23.95 3.94
N VAL A 75 -12.57 24.08 4.51
CA VAL A 75 -12.38 24.28 5.96
C VAL A 75 -12.61 25.75 6.36
N GLN A 76 -12.42 26.71 5.46
CA GLN A 76 -12.71 28.13 5.73
C GLN A 76 -14.23 28.41 5.87
N ALA A 77 -15.07 27.72 5.09
CA ALA A 77 -16.52 27.98 5.05
C ALA A 77 -17.29 27.57 6.33
N VAL A 78 -16.72 26.66 7.13
CA VAL A 78 -17.34 26.21 8.39
C VAL A 78 -17.00 27.09 9.60
N GLN A 79 -15.97 27.95 9.49
CA GLN A 79 -15.50 28.79 10.59
C GLN A 79 -16.22 30.14 10.68
N ASP A 80 -17.08 30.49 9.71
CA ASP A 80 -17.76 31.79 9.62
C ASP A 80 -19.27 31.70 9.94
N LEU A 81 -19.73 30.70 10.71
CA LEU A 81 -21.10 30.77 11.25
C LEU A 81 -21.10 31.61 12.54
N PRO A 82 -21.76 32.78 12.57
CA PRO A 82 -21.88 33.58 13.78
C PRO A 82 -22.73 32.84 14.83
N GLU A 83 -22.22 32.74 16.06
CA GLU A 83 -23.01 32.42 17.25
C GLU A 83 -24.10 33.49 17.42
N ALA A 84 -25.34 33.14 17.07
CA ALA A 84 -26.49 34.01 17.25
C ALA A 84 -27.20 33.66 18.57
N ALA A 85 -27.31 34.71 19.39
CA ALA A 85 -27.97 34.82 20.70
C ALA A 85 -29.50 34.70 20.65
#